data_AF-A0A124SF04-F1
#
_entry.id   AF-A0A124SF04-F1
#
_cell.length_a   1.000
_cell.length_b   1.000
_cell.length_c   1.000
_cell.angle_alpha   90.00
_cell.angle_beta   90.00
_cell.angle_gamma   90.00
#
_symmetry.space_group_name_H-M   'P 1'
#
loop_
_entity.id
_entity.type
_entity.pdbx_description
1 polymer ?
#
loop_
_entity_poly.entity_id
_entity_poly.type
_entity_poly.pdbx_seq_one_letter_code
_entity_poly.pdbx_strand_id
1 'polypeptide(L)'
;MGCCGEDEEEILQPLHQQQTPTLHSSSSVASAAAGDDSYTTISPMNSNFPALVCKDILRTIFEKLPVVDLARSACVCRLWSSVASDREIQVRAFKAPWKLKDVIGKPSSGSFWRDNSLSRFAISHRLVRGDTVASLAVKYTVQVTDIKRLNNMMSDHGIHSRDRLLIPVSTPNILIDGSCYIELDAHSKREVAVLYLEGGPDRVVASVSKKVTSERGKRRVIDSLRRSMHVDDGTAQYYLSLSNGDPRGAIMEFSEDIRWERQVHLA
;
A
#
# COMPACT_ATOMS: atom_id res chain seq x y z
N MET A 1 -49.25 -25.33 -39.32
CA MET A 1 -50.16 -24.17 -39.43
C MET A 1 -49.33 -22.97 -39.83
N GLY A 2 -49.51 -22.49 -41.06
CA GLY A 2 -49.14 -21.13 -41.50
C GLY A 2 -47.70 -20.89 -41.98
N CYS A 3 -47.53 -20.91 -43.30
CA CYS A 3 -46.46 -20.26 -44.07
C CYS A 3 -46.65 -18.72 -44.13
N CYS A 4 -45.74 -18.08 -44.90
CA CYS A 4 -45.75 -16.72 -45.50
C CYS A 4 -44.78 -15.77 -44.80
N GLY A 5 -43.75 -15.17 -45.42
CA GLY A 5 -43.31 -15.07 -46.80
C GLY A 5 -42.36 -13.85 -46.88
N GLU A 6 -41.18 -14.04 -47.49
CA GLU A 6 -40.54 -13.19 -48.54
C GLU A 6 -41.29 -11.89 -48.91
N ASP A 7 -40.75 -10.71 -49.21
CA ASP A 7 -39.45 -10.06 -49.47
C ASP A 7 -39.77 -8.52 -49.25
N GLU A 8 -38.90 -7.51 -49.19
CA GLU A 8 -38.07 -6.93 -50.25
C GLU A 8 -37.27 -5.74 -49.66
N GLU A 9 -36.00 -5.66 -50.08
CA GLU A 9 -35.21 -4.51 -50.59
C GLU A 9 -35.27 -3.13 -49.88
N GLU A 10 -34.14 -2.63 -49.33
CA GLU A 10 -33.10 -1.82 -50.00
C GLU A 10 -33.60 -0.38 -50.28
N ILE A 11 -32.97 0.68 -49.76
CA ILE A 11 -32.08 1.53 -50.56
C ILE A 11 -31.31 2.53 -49.67
N LEU A 12 -30.06 2.67 -50.08
CA LEU A 12 -28.96 3.51 -49.63
C LEU A 12 -29.12 5.03 -49.98
N GLN A 13 -28.76 5.88 -48.99
CA GLN A 13 -27.81 7.03 -49.12
C GLN A 13 -28.29 8.44 -49.62
N PRO A 14 -27.44 9.51 -49.62
CA PRO A 14 -27.57 10.73 -48.79
C PRO A 14 -27.65 12.07 -49.59
N LEU A 15 -27.46 13.22 -48.89
CA LEU A 15 -27.03 14.59 -49.33
C LEU A 15 -28.03 15.77 -49.31
N HIS A 16 -27.43 16.94 -49.02
CA HIS A 16 -27.82 18.36 -49.15
C HIS A 16 -28.62 19.02 -48.01
N GLN A 17 -28.09 19.94 -47.18
CA GLN A 17 -27.35 21.21 -47.36
C GLN A 17 -28.27 22.44 -47.52
N GLN A 18 -28.00 23.48 -46.71
CA GLN A 18 -28.19 24.95 -46.87
C GLN A 18 -28.50 25.57 -45.48
N GLN A 19 -27.95 26.69 -44.98
CA GLN A 19 -27.09 27.77 -45.47
C GLN A 19 -26.57 28.58 -44.24
N THR A 20 -25.31 29.04 -44.28
CA THR A 20 -24.74 30.22 -43.58
C THR A 20 -25.13 31.52 -44.33
N PRO A 21 -25.10 32.77 -43.77
CA PRO A 21 -23.91 33.45 -43.18
C PRO A 21 -24.25 34.39 -41.99
N THR A 22 -23.38 35.08 -41.24
CA THR A 22 -22.22 35.94 -41.55
C THR A 22 -21.32 36.15 -40.31
N LEU A 23 -20.03 36.44 -40.56
CA LEU A 23 -19.04 36.96 -39.62
C LEU A 23 -19.33 38.42 -39.24
N HIS A 24 -19.14 38.79 -37.96
CA HIS A 24 -18.58 40.10 -37.60
C HIS A 24 -17.78 40.01 -36.30
N SER A 25 -16.50 40.33 -36.44
CA SER A 25 -15.55 40.62 -35.37
C SER A 25 -15.96 41.88 -34.60
N SER A 26 -15.84 41.84 -33.27
CA SER A 26 -15.58 43.05 -32.49
C SER A 26 -14.85 42.69 -31.20
N SER A 27 -13.56 43.07 -31.20
CA SER A 27 -12.75 43.33 -30.03
C SER A 27 -13.37 44.45 -29.19
N SER A 28 -13.50 44.24 -27.89
CA SER A 28 -13.62 45.34 -26.93
C SER A 28 -12.70 45.08 -25.73
N VAL A 29 -11.67 45.91 -25.68
CA VAL A 29 -10.76 46.09 -24.56
C VAL A 29 -11.38 47.12 -23.59
N ALA A 30 -11.12 46.89 -22.30
CA ALA A 30 -11.11 47.87 -21.21
C ALA A 30 -12.46 48.44 -20.73
N SER A 31 -12.77 48.32 -19.44
CA SER A 31 -12.29 49.28 -18.43
C SER A 31 -12.90 49.01 -17.06
N ALA A 32 -12.19 49.52 -16.06
CA ALA A 32 -12.33 49.34 -14.63
C ALA A 32 -13.63 49.85 -13.99
N ALA A 33 -13.81 49.34 -12.76
CA ALA A 33 -14.41 50.00 -11.60
C ALA A 33 -15.95 50.09 -11.54
N ALA A 34 -16.52 49.17 -10.77
CA ALA A 34 -17.50 49.51 -9.76
C ALA A 34 -17.41 48.44 -8.66
N GLY A 35 -17.23 48.89 -7.42
CA GLY A 35 -17.42 48.02 -6.26
C GLY A 35 -18.89 47.61 -6.21
N ASP A 36 -19.13 46.32 -6.33
CA ASP A 36 -20.42 45.73 -6.00
C ASP A 36 -20.14 44.40 -5.31
N ASP A 37 -20.57 44.31 -4.06
CA ASP A 37 -20.45 43.16 -3.18
C ASP A 37 -21.49 42.11 -3.58
N SER A 38 -21.61 41.84 -4.88
CA SER A 38 -22.49 40.82 -5.41
C SER A 38 -21.72 39.52 -5.47
N TYR A 39 -22.12 38.60 -4.59
CA TYR A 39 -21.88 37.16 -4.73
C TYR A 39 -22.13 36.79 -6.20
N THR A 40 -21.03 36.66 -6.95
CA THR A 40 -21.08 36.35 -8.36
C THR A 40 -21.57 34.92 -8.45
N THR A 41 -22.88 34.74 -8.61
CA THR A 41 -23.47 33.43 -8.81
C THR A 41 -23.04 32.96 -10.19
N ILE A 42 -22.00 32.14 -10.24
CA ILE A 42 -21.47 31.64 -11.50
C ILE A 42 -22.51 30.66 -12.08
N SER A 43 -22.99 30.94 -13.29
CA SER A 43 -23.86 30.03 -14.03
C SER A 43 -23.14 28.68 -14.27
N PRO A 44 -23.77 27.53 -13.94
CA PRO A 44 -23.12 26.22 -13.99
C PRO A 44 -22.57 25.85 -15.38
N MET A 45 -23.14 26.42 -16.45
CA MET A 45 -22.89 26.03 -17.83
C MET A 45 -21.83 26.85 -18.58
N ASN A 46 -21.31 27.94 -18.00
CA ASN A 46 -20.30 28.76 -18.68
C ASN A 46 -18.98 28.76 -17.89
N SER A 47 -18.38 27.57 -17.82
CA SER A 47 -17.39 27.16 -16.83
C SER A 47 -15.93 27.43 -17.24
N ASN A 48 -15.64 28.55 -17.92
CA ASN A 48 -14.25 29.00 -18.12
C ASN A 48 -13.71 29.66 -16.85
N PHE A 49 -13.92 29.05 -15.68
CA PHE A 49 -13.32 29.51 -14.44
C PHE A 49 -11.84 29.08 -14.45
N PRO A 50 -10.89 30.03 -14.57
CA PRO A 50 -9.47 29.68 -14.74
C PRO A 50 -8.93 28.81 -13.61
N ALA A 51 -9.52 28.94 -12.42
CA ALA A 51 -9.18 28.18 -11.24
C ALA A 51 -9.56 26.69 -11.30
N LEU A 52 -10.55 26.28 -12.11
CA LEU A 52 -10.87 24.86 -12.32
C LEU A 52 -10.02 24.19 -13.42
N VAL A 53 -9.17 24.99 -14.09
CA VAL A 53 -8.22 24.57 -15.13
C VAL A 53 -6.77 24.64 -14.63
N CYS A 54 -6.51 25.48 -13.62
CA CYS A 54 -5.20 25.59 -12.99
C CYS A 54 -4.94 24.43 -12.01
N LYS A 55 -3.84 23.71 -12.24
CA LYS A 55 -3.44 22.55 -11.42
C LYS A 55 -3.20 22.91 -9.95
N ASP A 56 -2.56 24.04 -9.69
CA ASP A 56 -2.18 24.45 -8.33
C ASP A 56 -3.39 24.90 -7.51
N ILE A 57 -4.35 25.56 -8.15
CA ILE A 57 -5.60 25.94 -7.50
C ILE A 57 -6.43 24.70 -7.21
N LEU A 58 -6.55 23.76 -8.16
CA LEU A 58 -7.19 22.47 -7.93
C LEU A 58 -6.53 21.70 -6.78
N ARG A 59 -5.19 21.70 -6.70
CA ARG A 59 -4.46 21.08 -5.58
C ARG A 59 -4.92 21.71 -4.26
N THR A 60 -4.90 23.04 -4.17
CA THR A 60 -5.29 23.79 -2.95
C THR A 60 -6.73 23.48 -2.53
N ILE A 61 -7.66 23.36 -3.48
CA ILE A 61 -9.06 23.01 -3.21
C ILE A 61 -9.15 21.55 -2.73
N PHE A 62 -8.52 20.61 -3.46
CA PHE A 62 -8.63 19.19 -3.18
C PHE A 62 -7.97 18.79 -1.87
N GLU A 63 -6.97 19.54 -1.40
CA GLU A 63 -6.35 19.36 -0.08
C GLU A 63 -7.33 19.58 1.09
N LYS A 64 -8.47 20.24 0.85
CA LYS A 64 -9.52 20.48 1.85
C LYS A 64 -10.68 19.49 1.75
N LEU A 65 -10.72 18.65 0.71
CA LEU A 65 -11.82 17.73 0.49
C LEU A 65 -11.65 16.44 1.30
N PRO A 66 -12.75 15.85 1.81
CA PRO A 66 -12.72 14.50 2.35
C PRO A 66 -12.48 13.49 1.23
N VAL A 67 -12.01 12.30 1.62
CA VAL A 67 -11.71 11.18 0.71
C VAL A 67 -12.82 10.90 -0.31
N VAL A 68 -14.09 10.92 0.13
CA VAL A 68 -15.24 10.59 -0.72
C VAL A 68 -15.41 11.63 -1.84
N ASP A 69 -15.25 12.91 -1.51
CA ASP A 69 -15.38 13.98 -2.50
C ASP A 69 -14.16 14.08 -3.40
N LEU A 70 -12.98 13.76 -2.89
CA LEU A 70 -11.77 13.61 -3.71
C LEU A 70 -11.97 12.52 -4.78
N ALA A 71 -12.57 11.39 -4.40
CA ALA A 71 -12.89 10.31 -5.33
C ALA A 71 -13.93 10.74 -6.38
N ARG A 72 -14.92 11.55 -6.02
CA ARG A 72 -15.90 12.12 -6.96
C ARG A 72 -15.27 13.13 -7.92
N SER A 73 -14.42 14.03 -7.41
CA SER A 73 -13.67 14.98 -8.21
C SER A 73 -12.80 14.28 -9.26
N ALA A 74 -12.22 13.12 -8.92
CA ALA A 74 -11.42 12.34 -9.86
C ALA A 74 -12.21 11.83 -11.09
N CYS A 75 -13.54 11.83 -11.04
CA CYS A 75 -14.41 11.39 -12.13
C CYS A 75 -14.82 12.52 -13.09
N VAL A 76 -14.53 13.79 -12.77
CA VAL A 76 -15.03 14.94 -13.54
C VAL A 76 -14.34 15.06 -14.90
N CYS A 77 -13.00 15.08 -14.92
CA CYS A 77 -12.21 15.12 -16.15
C CYS A 77 -10.78 14.59 -15.91
N ARG A 78 -9.99 14.42 -16.97
CA ARG A 78 -8.61 13.89 -16.87
C ARG A 78 -7.70 14.75 -15.99
N LEU A 79 -7.83 16.08 -16.06
CA LEU A 79 -7.05 17.00 -15.23
C LEU A 79 -7.38 16.80 -13.74
N TRP A 80 -8.66 16.81 -13.40
CA TRP A 80 -9.10 16.59 -12.02
C TRP A 80 -8.72 15.20 -11.52
N SER A 81 -8.85 14.17 -12.36
CA SER A 81 -8.38 12.82 -12.05
C SER A 81 -6.89 12.78 -11.74
N SER A 82 -6.08 13.48 -12.53
CA SER A 82 -4.62 13.59 -12.32
C SER A 82 -4.28 14.27 -10.98
N VAL A 83 -4.96 15.36 -10.64
CA VAL A 83 -4.72 16.08 -9.37
C VAL A 83 -5.28 15.32 -8.17
N ALA A 84 -6.49 14.77 -8.26
CA ALA A 84 -7.13 14.02 -7.18
C ALA A 84 -6.45 12.68 -6.91
N SER A 85 -5.73 12.13 -7.89
CA SER A 85 -4.91 10.93 -7.73
C SER A 85 -3.51 11.21 -7.17
N ASP A 86 -3.19 12.47 -6.86
CA ASP A 86 -1.93 12.82 -6.21
C ASP A 86 -1.85 12.17 -4.82
N ARG A 87 -0.76 11.44 -4.58
CA ARG A 87 -0.53 10.68 -3.36
C ARG A 87 -0.57 11.56 -2.12
N GLU A 88 -0.01 12.77 -2.16
CA GLU A 88 0.03 13.64 -0.99
C GLU A 88 -1.38 14.09 -0.58
N ILE A 89 -2.22 14.41 -1.57
CA ILE A 89 -3.62 14.78 -1.35
C ILE A 89 -4.40 13.59 -0.76
N GLN A 90 -4.26 12.41 -1.35
CA GLN A 90 -4.91 11.20 -0.88
C GLN A 90 -4.48 10.82 0.54
N VAL A 91 -3.17 10.83 0.82
CA VAL A 91 -2.63 10.52 2.15
C VAL A 91 -3.13 11.54 3.18
N ARG A 92 -3.14 12.83 2.86
CA ARG A 92 -3.64 13.87 3.75
C ARG A 92 -5.14 13.72 4.05
N ALA A 93 -5.95 13.54 3.01
CA ALA A 93 -7.39 13.34 3.14
C ALA A 93 -7.70 12.07 3.94
N PHE A 94 -6.91 11.00 3.77
CA PHE A 94 -7.01 9.77 4.55
C PHE A 94 -6.64 9.98 6.02
N LYS A 95 -5.55 10.71 6.31
CA LYS A 95 -5.06 10.98 7.69
C LYS A 95 -5.99 11.87 8.50
N ALA A 96 -6.57 12.89 7.87
CA ALA A 96 -7.23 14.00 8.57
C ALA A 96 -8.37 13.57 9.50
N PRO A 97 -9.31 12.67 9.11
CA PRO A 97 -10.40 12.24 9.98
C PRO A 97 -9.94 11.50 11.24
N TRP A 98 -8.80 10.81 11.16
CA TRP A 98 -8.28 9.96 12.24
C TRP A 98 -7.21 10.64 13.09
N LYS A 99 -6.80 11.87 12.74
CA LYS A 99 -5.68 12.58 13.37
C LYS A 99 -4.39 11.74 13.39
N LEU A 100 -4.14 10.99 12.32
CA LEU A 100 -2.96 10.15 12.19
C LEU A 100 -1.70 11.02 12.02
N LYS A 101 -0.64 10.67 12.72
CA LYS A 101 0.66 11.32 12.58
C LYS A 101 1.26 11.03 11.22
N ASP A 102 1.33 9.76 10.82
CA ASP A 102 1.96 9.33 9.56
C ASP A 102 1.30 8.09 8.93
N VAL A 103 1.42 7.99 7.61
CA VAL A 103 0.99 6.84 6.81
C VAL A 103 2.16 6.43 5.93
N ILE A 104 2.68 5.24 6.17
CA ILE A 104 3.90 4.73 5.55
C ILE A 104 3.53 3.63 4.56
N GLY A 105 4.22 3.60 3.43
CA GLY A 105 3.96 2.64 2.36
C GLY A 105 3.13 3.22 1.20
N LYS A 106 2.90 2.35 0.20
CA LYS A 106 2.11 2.65 -0.99
C LYS A 106 1.17 1.47 -1.24
N PRO A 107 -0.15 1.70 -1.38
CA PRO A 107 -1.04 0.63 -1.75
C PRO A 107 -0.77 0.19 -3.20
N SER A 108 -1.08 -1.06 -3.52
CA SER A 108 -1.02 -1.62 -4.87
C SER A 108 -2.11 -1.05 -5.77
N SER A 109 -3.25 -0.61 -5.20
CA SER A 109 -4.36 -0.02 -5.94
C SER A 109 -4.81 1.31 -5.32
N GLY A 110 -5.15 2.28 -6.18
CA GLY A 110 -5.76 3.54 -5.77
C GLY A 110 -7.15 3.39 -5.14
N SER A 111 -7.80 2.23 -5.32
CA SER A 111 -9.06 1.92 -4.63
C SER A 111 -8.93 1.86 -3.11
N PHE A 112 -7.72 1.57 -2.59
CA PHE A 112 -7.43 1.60 -1.16
C PHE A 112 -7.85 2.92 -0.52
N TRP A 113 -7.54 4.03 -1.19
CA TRP A 113 -7.80 5.37 -0.68
C TRP A 113 -9.28 5.74 -0.68
N ARG A 114 -10.13 5.06 -1.45
CA ARG A 114 -11.55 5.45 -1.62
C ARG A 114 -12.40 5.13 -0.40
N ASP A 115 -12.00 4.14 0.39
CA ASP A 115 -12.69 3.72 1.60
C ASP A 115 -11.87 4.15 2.81
N ASN A 116 -12.40 5.15 3.51
CA ASN A 116 -11.82 5.70 4.74
C ASN A 116 -12.69 5.34 5.95
N SER A 117 -13.03 4.07 6.10
CA SER A 117 -13.72 3.53 7.27
C SER A 117 -12.75 2.93 8.28
N LEU A 118 -13.18 2.80 9.54
CA LEU A 118 -12.37 2.19 10.60
C LEU A 118 -11.96 0.74 10.27
N SER A 119 -12.76 0.05 9.45
CA SER A 119 -12.50 -1.32 8.99
C SER A 119 -11.23 -1.46 8.13
N ARG A 120 -10.72 -0.34 7.60
CA ARG A 120 -9.45 -0.30 6.85
C ARG A 120 -8.24 -0.46 7.77
N PHE A 121 -8.41 -0.21 9.06
CA PHE A 121 -7.34 -0.27 10.06
C PHE A 121 -7.35 -1.59 10.80
N ALA A 122 -6.15 -2.09 11.10
CA ALA A 122 -5.97 -3.25 11.97
C ALA A 122 -4.72 -3.09 12.82
N ILE A 123 -4.76 -3.62 14.04
CA ILE A 123 -3.60 -3.74 14.91
C ILE A 123 -2.87 -5.03 14.53
N SER A 124 -1.56 -4.96 14.32
CA SER A 124 -0.72 -6.15 14.21
C SER A 124 -0.40 -6.67 15.61
N HIS A 125 -0.89 -7.85 15.95
CA HIS A 125 -0.51 -8.56 17.18
C HIS A 125 0.39 -9.74 16.82
N ARG A 126 1.62 -9.76 17.35
CA ARG A 126 2.54 -10.89 17.19
C ARG A 126 2.12 -12.00 18.14
N LEU A 127 1.99 -13.22 17.63
CA LEU A 127 1.54 -14.36 18.43
C LEU A 127 2.64 -14.84 19.37
N VAL A 128 2.28 -15.04 20.63
CA VAL A 128 3.11 -15.60 21.69
C VAL A 128 2.53 -16.94 22.15
N ARG A 129 3.36 -17.82 22.73
CA ARG A 129 2.90 -19.09 23.30
C ARG A 129 1.80 -18.83 24.34
N GLY A 130 0.65 -19.47 24.15
CA GLY A 130 -0.53 -19.29 24.99
C GLY A 130 -1.57 -18.32 24.44
N ASP A 131 -1.25 -17.59 23.36
CA ASP A 131 -2.26 -16.79 22.66
C ASP A 131 -3.31 -17.68 22.00
N THR A 132 -4.57 -17.31 22.18
CA THR A 132 -5.74 -17.89 21.53
C THR A 132 -6.57 -16.78 20.92
N VAL A 133 -7.37 -17.07 19.89
CA VAL A 133 -8.24 -16.06 19.29
C VAL A 133 -9.20 -15.46 20.34
N ALA A 134 -9.67 -16.30 21.28
CA ALA A 134 -10.53 -15.87 22.38
C ALA A 134 -9.80 -14.95 23.37
N SER A 135 -8.58 -15.29 23.80
CA SER A 135 -7.82 -14.44 24.72
C SER A 135 -7.47 -13.09 24.09
N LEU A 136 -7.15 -13.07 22.80
CA LEU A 136 -6.92 -11.82 22.06
C LEU A 136 -8.20 -11.00 21.90
N ALA A 137 -9.34 -11.63 21.62
CA ALA A 137 -10.63 -10.96 21.54
C ALA A 137 -10.96 -10.21 22.83
N VAL A 138 -10.74 -10.85 23.98
CA VAL A 138 -10.92 -10.22 25.31
C VAL A 138 -9.90 -9.11 25.52
N LYS A 139 -8.61 -9.34 25.23
CA LYS A 139 -7.53 -8.34 25.40
C LYS A 139 -7.81 -7.03 24.66
N TYR A 140 -8.31 -7.13 23.42
CA TYR A 140 -8.54 -5.97 22.56
C TYR A 140 -10.00 -5.48 22.56
N THR A 141 -10.89 -6.10 23.34
CA THR A 141 -12.33 -5.78 23.36
C THR A 141 -12.93 -5.83 21.96
N VAL A 142 -12.72 -6.96 21.27
CA VAL A 142 -13.25 -7.23 19.92
C VAL A 142 -13.97 -8.57 19.90
N GLN A 143 -14.78 -8.82 18.88
CA GLN A 143 -15.43 -10.13 18.71
C GLN A 143 -14.46 -11.14 18.06
N VAL A 144 -14.52 -12.39 18.52
CA VAL A 144 -13.76 -13.52 17.95
C VAL A 144 -14.06 -13.70 16.45
N THR A 145 -15.32 -13.52 16.07
CA THR A 145 -15.81 -13.60 14.68
C THR A 145 -15.15 -12.56 13.78
N ASP A 146 -14.95 -11.34 14.27
CA ASP A 146 -14.31 -10.27 13.50
C ASP A 146 -12.82 -10.51 13.30
N ILE A 147 -12.10 -11.00 14.34
CA ILE A 147 -10.71 -11.42 14.19
C ILE A 147 -10.61 -12.52 13.12
N LYS A 148 -11.46 -13.55 13.23
CA LYS A 148 -11.47 -14.67 12.27
C LYS A 148 -11.72 -14.19 10.84
N ARG A 149 -12.74 -13.34 10.65
CA ARG A 149 -13.13 -12.80 9.35
C ARG A 149 -12.03 -11.93 8.74
N LEU A 150 -11.42 -11.04 9.52
CA LEU A 150 -10.33 -10.17 9.06
C LEU A 150 -9.12 -10.99 8.60
N ASN A 151 -8.83 -12.08 9.32
CA ASN A 151 -7.69 -12.94 9.06
C ASN A 151 -7.98 -14.07 8.07
N ASN A 152 -9.18 -14.16 7.49
CA ASN A 152 -9.61 -15.27 6.64
C ASN A 152 -9.41 -16.65 7.32
N MET A 153 -9.83 -16.76 8.58
CA MET A 153 -9.77 -18.00 9.37
C MET A 153 -11.18 -18.60 9.50
N MET A 154 -11.30 -19.90 9.19
CA MET A 154 -12.55 -20.65 9.38
C MET A 154 -12.62 -21.34 10.75
N SER A 155 -11.48 -21.62 11.38
CA SER A 155 -11.38 -22.30 12.67
C SER A 155 -10.28 -21.70 13.54
N ASP A 156 -10.32 -21.99 14.84
CA ASP A 156 -9.34 -21.49 15.81
C ASP A 156 -7.94 -22.10 15.61
N HIS A 157 -7.86 -23.30 15.02
CA HIS A 157 -6.59 -23.99 14.77
C HIS A 157 -5.66 -23.24 13.81
N GLY A 158 -6.20 -22.34 12.98
CA GLY A 158 -5.42 -21.55 12.03
C GLY A 158 -4.45 -20.55 12.68
N ILE A 159 -4.56 -20.31 14.01
CA ILE A 159 -3.66 -19.43 14.75
C ILE A 159 -2.23 -19.98 14.81
N HIS A 160 -2.05 -21.29 14.91
CA HIS A 160 -0.74 -21.91 15.14
C HIS A 160 0.17 -21.92 13.90
N SER A 161 -0.40 -21.65 12.72
CA SER A 161 0.34 -21.61 11.44
C SER A 161 0.78 -20.20 11.07
N ARG A 162 0.64 -19.21 11.96
CA ARG A 162 0.87 -17.79 11.68
C ARG A 162 1.81 -17.19 12.72
N ASP A 163 2.57 -16.18 12.31
CA ASP A 163 3.45 -15.43 13.21
C ASP A 163 2.74 -14.23 13.86
N ARG A 164 1.70 -13.71 13.20
CA ARG A 164 0.92 -12.55 13.64
C ARG A 164 -0.54 -12.68 13.23
N LEU A 165 -1.42 -11.99 13.94
CA LEU A 165 -2.81 -11.79 13.57
C LEU A 165 -3.13 -10.30 13.46
N LEU A 166 -4.02 -9.98 12.54
CA LEU A 166 -4.62 -8.67 12.41
C LEU A 166 -5.82 -8.57 13.36
N ILE A 167 -5.83 -7.59 14.25
CA ILE A 167 -6.95 -7.36 15.17
C ILE A 167 -7.72 -6.12 14.67
N PRO A 168 -9.05 -6.19 14.50
CA PRO A 168 -9.83 -5.05 14.05
C PRO A 168 -9.75 -3.91 15.08
N VAL A 169 -9.74 -2.68 14.59
CA VAL A 169 -9.79 -1.50 15.45
C VAL A 169 -11.25 -1.22 15.83
N SER A 170 -11.60 -1.31 17.12
CA SER A 170 -12.93 -0.92 17.62
C SER A 170 -13.03 0.56 17.98
N THR A 171 -11.94 1.15 18.47
CA THR A 171 -11.96 2.51 19.02
C THR A 171 -11.07 3.42 18.17
N PRO A 172 -11.58 4.54 17.61
CA PRO A 172 -10.77 5.42 16.77
C PRO A 172 -9.66 6.15 17.52
N ASN A 173 -9.75 6.25 18.85
CA ASN A 173 -8.77 6.94 19.69
C ASN A 173 -7.37 6.33 19.60
N ILE A 174 -7.25 5.03 19.31
CA ILE A 174 -5.93 4.39 19.14
C ILE A 174 -5.19 4.81 17.86
N LEU A 175 -5.87 5.53 16.95
CA LEU A 175 -5.28 6.05 15.72
C LEU A 175 -4.66 7.45 15.91
N ILE A 176 -5.06 8.18 16.96
CA ILE A 176 -4.63 9.56 17.19
C ILE A 176 -3.12 9.60 17.42
N ASP A 177 -2.43 10.46 16.67
CA ASP A 177 -0.96 10.61 16.67
C ASP A 177 -0.18 9.32 16.36
N GLY A 178 -0.89 8.27 15.94
CA GLY A 178 -0.34 6.99 15.52
C GLY A 178 0.26 7.06 14.12
N SER A 179 1.19 6.15 13.84
CA SER A 179 1.69 5.89 12.48
C SER A 179 1.14 4.56 12.00
N CYS A 180 0.53 4.54 10.81
CA CYS A 180 0.07 3.30 10.20
C CYS A 180 0.89 2.94 8.96
N TYR A 181 0.92 1.65 8.64
CA TYR A 181 1.69 1.06 7.56
C TYR A 181 0.74 0.38 6.59
N ILE A 182 0.75 0.80 5.34
CA ILE A 182 -0.04 0.19 4.29
C ILE A 182 0.68 -1.08 3.86
N GLU A 183 0.11 -2.23 4.21
CA GLU A 183 0.67 -3.53 3.93
C GLU A 183 -0.38 -4.44 3.28
N LEU A 184 0.08 -5.31 2.37
CA LEU A 184 -0.69 -6.44 1.87
C LEU A 184 -0.38 -7.66 2.76
N ASP A 185 -1.35 -8.08 3.56
CA ASP A 185 -1.11 -9.20 4.47
C ASP A 185 -1.16 -10.56 3.75
N ALA A 186 -0.16 -11.39 4.02
CA ALA A 186 0.08 -12.63 3.29
C ALA A 186 -1.02 -13.69 3.49
N HIS A 187 -1.66 -13.70 4.66
CA HIS A 187 -2.66 -14.71 5.02
C HIS A 187 -4.09 -14.25 4.71
N SER A 188 -4.42 -12.99 5.01
CA SER A 188 -5.74 -12.44 4.71
C SER A 188 -5.93 -12.04 3.25
N LYS A 189 -4.83 -11.88 2.48
CA LYS A 189 -4.82 -11.44 1.07
C LYS A 189 -5.51 -10.09 0.87
N ARG A 190 -5.41 -9.21 1.86
CA ARG A 190 -6.06 -7.90 1.88
C ARG A 190 -5.05 -6.78 2.15
N GLU A 191 -5.31 -5.62 1.57
CA GLU A 191 -4.58 -4.40 1.88
C GLU A 191 -5.21 -3.70 3.08
N VAL A 192 -4.40 -3.48 4.11
CA VAL A 192 -4.85 -2.97 5.40
C VAL A 192 -3.87 -1.90 5.88
N ALA A 193 -4.39 -0.86 6.54
CA ALA A 193 -3.59 0.10 7.29
C ALA A 193 -3.26 -0.48 8.66
N VAL A 194 -2.06 -1.01 8.81
CA VAL A 194 -1.62 -1.75 9.99
C VAL A 194 -1.02 -0.81 11.03
N LEU A 195 -1.42 -0.95 12.28
CA LEU A 195 -0.83 -0.30 13.44
C LEU A 195 0.04 -1.28 14.23
N TYR A 196 1.23 -0.85 14.59
CA TYR A 196 2.13 -1.62 15.43
C TYR A 196 2.24 -0.96 16.80
N LEU A 197 1.63 -1.57 17.82
CA LEU A 197 1.64 -1.04 19.19
C LEU A 197 2.97 -1.32 19.92
N GLU A 198 3.68 -2.38 19.54
CA GLU A 198 4.90 -2.87 20.24
C GLU A 198 6.21 -2.42 19.56
N GLY A 199 6.19 -1.25 18.91
CA GLY A 199 7.28 -0.75 18.07
C GLY A 199 7.06 -1.10 16.60
N GLY A 200 7.57 -0.26 15.70
CA GLY A 200 7.28 -0.32 14.25
C GLY A 200 7.53 -1.70 13.61
N PRO A 201 7.12 -1.89 12.34
CA PRO A 201 7.45 -3.09 11.60
C PRO A 201 8.97 -3.14 11.54
N ASP A 202 9.55 -3.93 12.43
CA ASP A 202 10.94 -4.32 12.39
C ASP A 202 12.01 -3.37 12.99
N ARG A 203 12.32 -3.56 14.28
CA ARG A 203 13.71 -3.58 14.78
C ARG A 203 14.25 -5.02 14.94
N VAL A 204 13.49 -6.05 14.53
CA VAL A 204 13.71 -7.48 14.86
C VAL A 204 13.77 -8.42 13.64
N VAL A 205 12.96 -8.24 12.61
CA VAL A 205 12.99 -8.96 11.32
C VAL A 205 14.19 -8.62 10.40
N ALA A 206 15.01 -7.59 10.70
CA ALA A 206 16.38 -7.48 10.16
C ALA A 206 17.31 -8.59 10.67
N SER A 207 17.03 -9.15 11.86
CA SER A 207 17.80 -10.27 12.43
C SER A 207 17.21 -11.65 12.08
N VAL A 208 15.92 -11.73 11.73
CA VAL A 208 15.22 -13.01 11.54
C VAL A 208 15.03 -13.39 10.06
N SER A 209 15.05 -12.43 9.12
CA SER A 209 14.98 -12.74 7.67
C SER A 209 16.21 -13.47 7.11
N LYS A 210 17.27 -13.67 7.90
CA LYS A 210 18.37 -14.61 7.56
C LYS A 210 18.13 -16.06 8.01
N LYS A 211 17.02 -16.38 8.68
CA LYS A 211 16.82 -17.67 9.37
C LYS A 211 15.69 -18.54 8.79
N VAL A 212 15.52 -18.59 7.47
CA VAL A 212 14.85 -19.72 6.82
C VAL A 212 15.69 -20.23 5.64
N THR A 213 16.97 -20.48 5.88
CA THR A 213 17.58 -21.65 5.25
C THR A 213 17.04 -22.85 6.05
N SER A 214 16.27 -23.73 5.40
CA SER A 214 15.85 -25.01 5.97
C SER A 214 17.02 -25.62 6.76
N GLU A 215 16.81 -26.15 7.97
CA GLU A 215 17.87 -26.82 8.74
C GLU A 215 18.67 -27.83 7.89
N ARG A 216 17.99 -28.45 6.92
CA ARG A 216 18.58 -29.31 5.89
C ARG A 216 19.55 -28.58 4.95
N GLY A 217 19.25 -27.33 4.59
CA GLY A 217 20.12 -26.44 3.83
C GLY A 217 21.35 -26.01 4.61
N LYS A 218 21.20 -25.65 5.90
CA LYS A 218 22.35 -25.32 6.77
C LYS A 218 23.31 -26.51 6.91
N ARG A 219 22.76 -27.71 7.12
CA ARG A 219 23.54 -28.96 7.17
C ARG A 219 24.38 -29.16 5.90
N ARG A 220 23.79 -28.93 4.72
CA ARG A 220 24.50 -29.03 3.43
C ARG A 220 25.64 -28.02 3.27
N VAL A 221 25.46 -26.80 3.76
CA VAL A 221 26.50 -25.76 3.72
C VAL A 221 27.66 -26.14 4.64
N ILE A 222 27.38 -26.58 5.87
CA ILE A 222 28.40 -27.05 6.81
C ILE A 222 29.12 -28.29 6.24
N ASP A 223 28.40 -29.27 5.70
CA ASP A 223 29.01 -30.45 5.09
C ASP A 223 29.89 -30.09 3.87
N SER A 224 29.53 -29.05 3.12
CA SER A 224 30.33 -28.55 2.00
C SER A 224 31.61 -27.87 2.47
N LEU A 225 31.53 -27.03 3.51
CA LEU A 225 32.69 -26.37 4.11
C LEU A 225 33.65 -27.39 4.70
N ARG A 226 33.13 -28.36 5.44
CA ARG A 226 33.90 -29.48 5.98
C ARG A 226 34.75 -30.18 4.92
N ARG A 227 34.14 -30.50 3.76
CA ARG A 227 34.83 -31.14 2.63
C ARG A 227 35.85 -30.22 1.95
N SER A 228 35.59 -28.92 1.88
CA SER A 228 36.46 -27.95 1.20
C SER A 228 37.65 -27.53 2.04
N MET A 229 37.48 -27.41 3.35
CA MET A 229 38.51 -26.96 4.30
C MET A 229 39.26 -28.14 4.93
N HIS A 230 38.77 -29.38 4.77
CA HIS A 230 39.30 -30.60 5.41
C HIS A 230 39.35 -30.50 6.95
N VAL A 231 38.32 -29.89 7.55
CA VAL A 231 38.18 -29.70 9.01
C VAL A 231 37.03 -30.54 9.58
N ASP A 232 36.83 -30.53 10.90
CA ASP A 232 35.68 -31.15 11.55
C ASP A 232 34.40 -30.26 11.48
N ASP A 233 33.25 -30.84 11.84
CA ASP A 233 31.94 -30.15 11.84
C ASP A 233 31.94 -28.90 12.73
N GLY A 234 32.64 -28.92 13.87
CA GLY A 234 32.72 -27.81 14.82
C GLY A 234 33.51 -26.63 14.26
N THR A 235 34.68 -26.93 13.67
CA THR A 235 35.52 -25.92 13.02
C THR A 235 34.83 -25.30 11.79
N ALA A 236 34.16 -26.11 10.96
CA ALA A 236 33.39 -25.61 9.82
C ALA A 236 32.23 -24.70 10.26
N GLN A 237 31.57 -25.02 11.38
CA GLN A 237 30.51 -24.19 11.93
C GLN A 237 31.05 -22.87 12.51
N TYR A 238 32.22 -22.89 13.16
CA TYR A 238 32.87 -21.70 13.69
C TYR A 238 33.16 -20.65 12.59
N TYR A 239 33.84 -21.05 11.51
CA TYR A 239 34.15 -20.12 10.42
C TYR A 239 32.91 -19.64 9.66
N LEU A 240 31.88 -20.48 9.53
CA LEU A 240 30.59 -20.07 8.95
C LEU A 240 29.85 -19.05 9.83
N SER A 241 29.96 -19.18 11.16
CA SER A 241 29.44 -18.19 12.11
C SER A 241 30.22 -16.88 12.04
N LEU A 242 31.55 -16.95 11.93
CA LEU A 242 32.42 -15.78 11.78
C LEU A 242 32.09 -14.98 10.51
N SER A 243 31.78 -15.66 9.41
CA SER A 243 31.42 -15.03 8.13
C SER A 243 29.95 -14.64 7.98
N ASN A 244 29.18 -14.60 9.08
CA ASN A 244 27.74 -14.25 9.07
C ASN A 244 26.90 -15.10 8.09
N GLY A 245 27.30 -16.36 7.86
CA GLY A 245 26.57 -17.32 7.02
C GLY A 245 26.99 -17.36 5.54
N ASP A 246 28.05 -16.66 5.14
CA ASP A 246 28.62 -16.78 3.79
C ASP A 246 29.71 -17.87 3.71
N PRO A 247 29.51 -18.96 2.95
CA PRO A 247 30.50 -20.03 2.83
C PRO A 247 31.80 -19.60 2.15
N ARG A 248 31.79 -18.60 1.25
CA ARG A 248 33.03 -18.15 0.59
C ARG A 248 33.91 -17.35 1.53
N GLY A 249 33.29 -16.46 2.32
CA GLY A 249 33.97 -15.75 3.40
C GLY A 249 34.62 -16.70 4.40
N ALA A 250 33.90 -17.76 4.81
CA ALA A 250 34.43 -18.76 5.75
C ALA A 250 35.72 -19.45 5.24
N ILE A 251 35.77 -19.82 3.95
CA ILE A 251 36.96 -20.45 3.35
C ILE A 251 38.12 -19.47 3.27
N MET A 252 37.85 -18.20 2.96
CA MET A 252 38.86 -17.15 2.86
C MET A 252 39.54 -16.90 4.21
N GLU A 253 38.76 -16.69 5.27
CA GLU A 253 39.28 -16.50 6.63
C GLU A 253 40.12 -17.70 7.09
N PHE A 254 39.63 -18.92 6.86
CA PHE A 254 40.41 -20.13 7.17
C PHE A 254 41.73 -20.20 6.40
N SER A 255 41.74 -19.81 5.12
CA SER A 255 42.97 -19.82 4.33
C SER A 255 43.99 -18.76 4.79
N GLU A 256 43.52 -17.62 5.29
CA GLU A 256 44.36 -16.58 5.89
C GLU A 256 45.02 -17.09 7.17
N ASP A 257 44.26 -17.75 8.04
CA ASP A 257 44.76 -18.33 9.31
C ASP A 257 45.83 -19.40 9.04
N ILE A 258 45.57 -20.34 8.11
CA ILE A 258 46.55 -21.37 7.74
C ILE A 258 47.81 -20.76 7.12
N ARG A 259 47.67 -19.67 6.34
CA ARG A 259 48.81 -18.96 5.76
C ARG A 259 49.65 -18.31 6.85
N TRP A 260 49.00 -17.70 7.85
CA TRP A 260 49.67 -17.10 9.00
C TRP A 260 50.42 -18.16 9.83
N GLU A 261 49.77 -19.29 10.15
CA GLU A 261 50.43 -20.40 10.88
C GLU A 261 51.69 -20.89 10.18
N ARG A 262 51.66 -21.06 8.84
CA ARG A 262 52.83 -21.48 8.06
C ARG A 262 53.96 -20.47 8.11
N GLN A 263 53.66 -19.17 8.10
CA GLN A 263 54.66 -18.11 8.15
C GLN A 263 55.31 -18.03 9.53
N VAL A 264 54.53 -18.21 10.60
CA VAL A 264 55.04 -18.18 11.98
C VAL A 264 55.95 -19.38 12.29
N HIS A 265 55.69 -20.56 11.71
CA HIS A 265 56.57 -21.73 11.89
C HIS A 265 57.86 -21.69 11.06
N LEU A 266 58.00 -20.73 10.14
CA LEU A 266 59.17 -20.54 9.28
C LEU A 266 60.08 -19.38 9.74
N ALA A 267 59.70 -18.67 10.80
CA ALA A 267 60.46 -17.58 11.42
C ALA A 267 61.05 -18.05 12.77
#